data_AF-A0A2E6W6M6-F1
#
_entry.id   AF-A0A2E6W6M6-F1
#
_cell.length_a   1.000
_cell.length_b   1.000
_cell.length_c   1.000
_cell.angle_alpha   90.00
_cell.angle_beta   90.00
_cell.angle_gamma   90.00
#
_symmetry.space_group_name_H-M   'P 1'
#
loop_
_entity.id
_entity.type
_entity.pdbx_description
1 polymer ?
#
loop_
_entity_poly.entity_id
_entity_poly.type
_entity_poly.pdbx_seq_one_letter_code
_entity_poly.pdbx_strand_id
1 'polypeptide(L)'
;MYLRAKLKCKQDAAPYRVYINDELITERLYSIPLATTDCNMLYVHLEDAPDYDFKIVSLRQEDDYAVTLHDFTKQETQFED
;
A
#
# COMPACT_ATOMS: atom_id res chain seq x y z
N MET A 1 -5.37 -8.69 12.34
CA MET A 1 -5.99 -7.99 11.18
C MET A 1 -5.14 -8.11 9.90
N TYR A 2 -5.77 -8.28 8.73
CA TYR A 2 -5.15 -8.23 7.40
C TYR A 2 -5.59 -6.98 6.63
N LEU A 3 -4.62 -6.28 6.03
CA LEU A 3 -4.85 -5.13 5.16
C LEU A 3 -4.47 -5.47 3.73
N ARG A 4 -5.30 -5.05 2.77
CA ARG A 4 -5.00 -5.09 1.34
C ARG A 4 -5.22 -3.71 0.75
N ALA A 5 -4.12 -3.08 0.33
CA ALA A 5 -4.13 -1.77 -0.31
C ALA A 5 -3.95 -1.88 -1.83
N LYS A 6 -4.71 -1.08 -2.58
CA LYS A 6 -4.62 -0.92 -4.02
C LYS A 6 -3.88 0.38 -4.32
N LEU A 7 -2.66 0.26 -4.85
CA LEU A 7 -1.79 1.39 -5.14
C LEU A 7 -1.79 1.72 -6.64
N LYS A 8 -1.61 2.99 -7.01
CA LYS A 8 -1.42 3.45 -8.40
C LYS A 8 -0.19 4.34 -8.53
N CYS A 9 0.59 4.11 -9.57
CA CYS A 9 1.71 4.96 -10.00
C CYS A 9 2.00 4.68 -11.48
N LYS A 10 2.43 5.69 -12.25
CA LYS A 10 2.83 5.53 -13.67
C LYS A 10 4.28 5.10 -13.84
N GLN A 11 5.07 5.07 -12.77
CA GLN A 11 6.49 4.74 -12.80
C GLN A 11 6.78 3.48 -12.01
N ASP A 12 7.50 2.57 -12.66
CA ASP A 12 8.11 1.42 -12.02
C ASP A 12 9.27 1.85 -11.11
N ALA A 13 9.50 1.08 -10.05
CA ALA A 13 10.47 1.35 -9.00
C ALA A 13 10.29 2.73 -8.30
N ALA A 14 9.07 3.26 -8.23
CA ALA A 14 8.80 4.49 -7.49
C ALA A 14 8.79 4.22 -5.96
N PRO A 15 9.65 4.88 -5.17
CA PRO A 15 9.75 4.61 -3.73
C PRO A 15 8.58 5.21 -2.95
N TYR A 16 8.06 4.44 -1.99
CA TYR A 16 6.98 4.85 -1.10
C TYR A 16 7.10 4.21 0.29
N ARG A 17 6.48 4.84 1.27
CA ARG A 17 6.40 4.38 2.66
C ARG A 17 4.98 4.03 3.04
N VAL A 18 4.88 3.00 3.87
CA VAL A 18 3.63 2.54 4.46
C VAL A 18 3.63 2.91 5.93
N TYR A 19 2.61 3.65 6.34
CA TYR A 19 2.36 4.03 7.72
C TYR A 19 1.07 3.40 8.21
N ILE A 20 1.09 2.94 9.46
CA ILE A 20 -0.08 2.43 10.15
C ILE A 20 -0.11 3.07 11.53
N ASN A 21 -1.20 3.76 11.88
CA ASN A 21 -1.31 4.54 13.11
C ASN A 21 -0.13 5.52 13.30
N ASP A 22 0.25 6.22 12.23
CA ASP A 22 1.42 7.11 12.14
C ASP A 22 2.80 6.45 12.34
N GLU A 23 2.88 5.14 12.53
CA GLU A 23 4.14 4.40 12.61
C GLU A 23 4.60 3.89 11.24
N LEU A 24 5.89 4.07 10.93
CA LEU A 24 6.49 3.54 9.71
C LEU A 24 6.61 2.02 9.79
N ILE A 25 5.85 1.31 8.97
CA ILE A 25 5.89 -0.16 8.90
C ILE A 25 6.96 -0.62 7.93
N THR A 26 7.01 -0.03 6.75
CA THR A 26 7.95 -0.44 5.70
C THR A 26 8.14 0.64 4.63
N GLU A 27 9.30 0.60 3.98
CA GLU A 27 9.60 1.34 2.76
C GLU A 27 9.73 0.34 1.61
N ARG A 28 9.11 0.63 0.47
CA ARG A 28 9.02 -0.27 -0.69
C ARG A 28 9.18 0.49 -1.99
N LEU A 29 9.47 -0.26 -3.05
CA LEU A 29 9.45 0.23 -4.43
C LEU A 29 8.16 -0.26 -5.09
N TYR A 30 7.45 0.65 -5.73
CA TYR A 30 6.27 0.32 -6.53
C TYR A 30 6.71 -0.52 -7.72
N SER A 31 6.03 -1.63 -7.98
CA SER A 31 6.26 -2.46 -9.16
C SER A 31 5.05 -2.43 -10.09
N ILE A 32 5.22 -2.09 -11.37
CA ILE A 32 4.16 -2.24 -12.35
C ILE A 32 4.15 -3.71 -12.80
N PRO A 33 3.12 -4.52 -12.48
CA PRO A 33 3.09 -5.90 -12.94
C PRO A 33 3.03 -5.91 -14.47
N LEU A 34 3.82 -6.76 -15.12
CA LEU A 34 3.85 -6.93 -16.58
C LEU A 34 2.49 -7.36 -17.18
N ALA A 35 1.51 -7.75 -16.36
CA ALA A 35 0.18 -8.17 -16.77
C ALA A 35 -0.89 -7.21 -16.22
N THR A 36 -1.38 -6.30 -17.08
CA THR A 36 -2.69 -5.55 -17.11
C THR A 36 -3.43 -5.22 -15.81
N THR A 37 -2.77 -5.29 -14.66
CA THR A 37 -3.37 -5.14 -13.35
C THR A 37 -2.66 -3.98 -12.70
N ASP A 38 -3.27 -2.79 -12.80
CA ASP A 38 -2.72 -1.51 -12.35
C ASP A 38 -2.56 -1.38 -10.82
N CYS A 39 -2.31 -2.48 -10.10
CA CYS A 39 -2.24 -2.45 -8.64
C CYS A 39 -1.20 -3.38 -8.02
N ASN A 40 -0.38 -2.79 -7.15
CA ASN A 40 0.35 -3.54 -6.13
C ASN A 40 -0.60 -3.84 -4.97
N MET A 41 -0.66 -5.10 -4.56
CA MET A 41 -1.31 -5.53 -3.33
C MET A 41 -0.28 -5.61 -2.20
N LEU A 42 -0.54 -4.88 -1.13
CA LEU A 42 0.24 -4.98 0.11
C LEU A 42 -0.52 -5.82 1.12
N TYR A 43 0.13 -6.85 1.69
CA TYR A 43 -0.37 -7.62 2.82
C TYR A 43 0.45 -7.33 4.07
N VAL A 44 -0.22 -6.94 5.16
CA VAL A 44 0.39 -6.70 6.47
C VAL A 44 -0.41 -7.44 7.53
N HIS A 45 0.30 -8.18 8.40
CA HIS A 45 -0.28 -8.76 9.61
C HIS A 45 -0.08 -7.78 10.77
N LEU A 46 -1.15 -7.44 11.47
CA LEU A 46 -1.12 -6.54 12.63
C LEU A 46 -1.73 -7.19 13.87
N GLU A 47 -1.15 -6.89 15.03
CA GLU A 47 -1.74 -7.17 16.34
C GLU A 47 -3.06 -6.42 16.51
N ASP A 48 -4.05 -7.04 17.15
CA ASP A 48 -5.41 -6.49 17.25
C ASP A 48 -5.45 -5.12 17.94
N ALA A 49 -6.03 -4.15 17.24
CA ALA A 49 -6.27 -2.80 17.69
C ALA A 49 -7.72 -2.39 17.34
N PRO A 50 -8.32 -1.47 18.11
CA PRO A 50 -9.71 -1.04 17.88
C PRO A 50 -9.90 -0.31 16.54
N ASP A 51 -8.85 0.35 16.04
CA ASP A 51 -8.83 0.90 14.69
C ASP A 51 -7.40 0.99 14.15
N TYR A 52 -7.29 1.11 12.82
CA TYR A 52 -6.04 1.33 12.11
C TYR A 52 -6.20 2.45 11.09
N ASP A 53 -5.40 3.51 11.24
CA ASP A 53 -5.21 4.50 10.18
C ASP A 53 -4.12 3.98 9.22
N PHE A 54 -4.47 3.82 7.95
CA PHE A 54 -3.55 3.32 6.93
C PHE A 54 -3.19 4.43 5.96
N LYS A 55 -1.89 4.69 5.79
CA LYS A 55 -1.39 5.80 4.99
C LYS A 55 -0.22 5.38 4.11
N ILE A 56 -0.28 5.82 2.84
CA ILE A 56 0.81 5.68 1.88
C ILE A 56 1.41 7.06 1.64
N VAL A 57 2.73 7.14 1.75
CA VAL A 57 3.49 8.36 1.48
C VAL A 57 4.46 8.08 0.34
N SER A 58 4.21 8.67 -0.82
CA SER A 58 5.18 8.71 -1.91
C SER A 58 6.42 9.48 -1.48
N LEU A 59 7.61 8.95 -1.79
CA LEU A 59 8.86 9.70 -1.61
C LEU A 59 9.21 10.58 -2.81
N ARG A 60 8.42 10.49 -3.89
CA ARG A 60 8.47 11.40 -5.04
C ARG A 60 7.36 12.43 -4.96
N GLN A 61 7.69 13.67 -5.28
CA GLN A 61 6.77 14.82 -5.20
C GLN A 61 6.11 15.18 -6.54
N GLU A 62 6.56 14.58 -7.65
CA GLU A 62 5.96 14.80 -8.96
C GLU A 62 4.67 13.99 -9.09
N ASP A 63 3.53 14.65 -9.33
CA ASP A 63 2.19 14.04 -9.32
C ASP A 63 2.05 12.80 -10.22
N ASP A 64 2.69 12.81 -11.39
CA ASP A 64 2.64 11.68 -12.32
C ASP A 64 3.45 10.46 -11.85
N TYR A 65 4.42 10.67 -10.96
CA TYR A 65 5.31 9.64 -10.42
C TYR A 65 5.07 9.34 -8.95
N ALA A 66 4.06 9.98 -8.35
CA ALA A 66 3.68 9.74 -6.98
C ALA A 66 2.94 8.40 -6.85
N VAL A 67 3.30 7.62 -5.83
CA VAL A 67 2.53 6.43 -5.46
C VAL A 67 1.33 6.88 -4.65
N THR A 68 0.14 6.61 -5.16
CA THR A 68 -1.14 7.01 -4.54
C THR A 68 -1.90 5.78 -4.05
N LEU A 69 -2.52 5.92 -2.87
CA LEU A 69 -3.48 4.94 -2.36
C LEU A 69 -4.82 5.15 -3.07
N HIS A 70 -5.26 4.14 -3.82
CA HIS A 70 -6.53 4.21 -4.54
C HIS A 70 -7.68 3.65 -3.73
N ASP A 71 -7.46 2.53 -3.04
CA ASP A 71 -8.44 1.86 -2.20
C ASP A 71 -7.71 0.98 -1.17
N PHE A 72 -8.37 0.64 -0.06
CA PHE A 72 -7.87 -0.40 0.84
C PHE A 72 -9.02 -1.12 1.54
N THR A 73 -8.76 -2.38 1.89
CA THR A 73 -9.70 -3.26 2.58
C THR A 73 -9.05 -3.85 3.82
N LYS A 74 -9.83 -3.99 4.89
CA LYS A 74 -9.42 -4.59 6.17
C LYS A 74 -10.32 -5.78 6.50
N GLN A 75 -9.73 -6.87 6.99
CA GLN A 75 -10.47 -8.06 7.43
C GLN A 75 -9.70 -8.84 8.50
N GLU A 76 -10.44 -9.52 9.38
CA GLU A 76 -9.85 -10.26 10.51
C GLU A 76 -9.18 -11.56 10.06
N THR A 77 -9.72 -12.21 9.03
CA THR A 77 -9.20 -13.44 8.44
C THR A 77 -8.26 -13.16 7.27
N GLN A 78 -7.40 -14.12 6.94
CA GLN A 78 -6.52 -14.00 5.77
C GLN A 78 -7.33 -13.86 4.48
N PHE A 79 -6.83 -13.09 3.52
CA PHE A 79 -7.45 -13.01 2.19
C PHE A 79 -7.35 -14.38 1.52
N GLU A 80 -8.49 -14.92 1.10
CA GLU A 80 -8.56 -16.08 0.20
C GLU A 80 -8.29 -15.58 -1.22
N ASP A 81 -7.31 -16.18 -1.91
CA ASP A 81 -6.93 -15.87 -3.30
C ASP A 81 -8.04 -16.21 -4.32
#